data_AF-A0A957BX83-F1
#
_entry.id   AF-A0A957BX83-F1
#
_cell.length_a   1.000
_cell.length_b   1.000
_cell.length_c   1.000
_cell.angle_alpha   90.00
_cell.angle_beta   90.00
_cell.angle_gamma   90.00
#
_symmetry.space_group_name_H-M   'P 1'
#
loop_
_entity.id
_entity.type
_entity.pdbx_description
1 polymer ?
#
loop_
_entity_poly.entity_id
_entity_poly.type
_entity_poly.pdbx_seq_one_letter_code
_entity_poly.pdbx_strand_id
1 'polypeptide(L)'
;KRGINVVMNYTHAYTTYTLMCAIAPHIPNNEGAFRPISVSAPDGSILNCRRPVAVGARHIIGHFVSQPLLNALGQALPERVIADGSAGLWITMFEGERNHTGEIFAYVFFSAGGMGARPTRDGLSATAFPSGITGVPAEVIETVAPVRMHKRELRPDSGGPGKYRGGLGQEMVLEVITGLPATHSCMYDRTRFPAQGFLGGQPGQPGAVIRSDGTHPHPKSKYTLQPRQTVTLRLPGGGGFYSPLERDPAQVLRDVRQGYISPEAARDNYGVIIDLEQGTINERATAEQRAYLKQNGAQS
;
A
#
# COMPACT_ATOMS: atom_id res chain seq x y z
N LYS A 1 -4.43 10.59 -23.63
CA LYS A 1 -4.83 11.44 -22.46
C LYS A 1 -4.87 10.54 -21.23
N ARG A 2 -4.22 10.91 -20.11
CA ARG A 2 -4.14 10.05 -18.89
C ARG A 2 -5.49 10.09 -18.15
N GLY A 3 -6.00 8.93 -17.74
CA GLY A 3 -7.35 8.78 -17.14
C GLY A 3 -7.42 8.95 -15.63
N ILE A 4 -6.46 9.64 -15.01
CA ILE A 4 -6.26 9.72 -13.55
C ILE A 4 -7.05 10.84 -12.87
N ASN A 5 -7.88 11.56 -13.62
CA ASN A 5 -8.59 12.74 -13.12
C ASN A 5 -9.81 12.33 -12.29
N VAL A 6 -10.16 13.16 -11.32
CA VAL A 6 -11.25 12.93 -10.37
C VAL A 6 -12.31 14.02 -10.55
N VAL A 7 -13.57 13.62 -10.47
CA VAL A 7 -14.75 14.52 -10.49
C VAL A 7 -15.10 14.98 -9.07
N MET A 8 -15.69 16.17 -8.94
CA MET A 8 -15.91 16.80 -7.63
C MET A 8 -16.69 15.94 -6.64
N ASN A 9 -17.69 15.16 -7.09
CA ASN A 9 -18.46 14.28 -6.22
C ASN A 9 -17.58 13.18 -5.58
N TYR A 10 -16.57 12.67 -6.28
CA TYR A 10 -15.64 11.69 -5.74
C TYR A 10 -14.70 12.33 -4.72
N THR A 11 -14.20 13.54 -5.01
CA THR A 11 -13.40 14.34 -4.06
C THR A 11 -14.19 14.63 -2.80
N HIS A 12 -15.45 15.04 -2.94
CA HIS A 12 -16.37 15.27 -1.83
C HIS A 12 -16.57 13.99 -1.00
N ALA A 13 -16.82 12.85 -1.64
CA ALA A 13 -17.04 11.59 -0.96
C ALA A 13 -15.83 11.15 -0.12
N TYR A 14 -14.62 11.14 -0.70
CA TYR A 14 -13.41 10.74 0.04
C TYR A 14 -13.00 11.75 1.12
N THR A 15 -13.31 13.03 0.92
CA THR A 15 -13.12 14.05 1.97
C THR A 15 -14.06 13.81 3.15
N THR A 16 -15.36 13.68 2.86
CA THR A 16 -16.40 13.46 3.86
C THR A 16 -16.16 12.16 4.62
N TYR A 17 -15.90 11.06 3.91
CA TYR A 17 -15.56 9.77 4.51
C TYR A 17 -14.41 9.90 5.51
N THR A 18 -13.32 10.55 5.11
CA THR A 18 -12.12 10.68 5.95
C THR A 18 -12.41 11.49 7.22
N LEU A 19 -13.14 12.61 7.08
CA LEU A 19 -13.55 13.44 8.21
C LEU A 19 -14.45 12.68 9.17
N MET A 20 -15.44 11.95 8.65
CA MET A 20 -16.35 11.15 9.47
C MET A 20 -15.61 10.04 10.23
N CYS A 21 -14.68 9.34 9.58
CA CYS A 21 -13.88 8.31 10.26
C CYS A 21 -13.01 8.88 11.39
N ALA A 22 -12.42 10.05 11.21
CA ALA A 22 -11.51 10.63 12.19
C ALA A 22 -12.26 11.36 13.33
N ILE A 23 -13.30 12.12 13.00
CA ILE A 23 -13.97 13.04 13.93
C ILE A 23 -15.19 12.39 14.58
N ALA A 24 -15.99 11.67 13.81
CA ALA A 24 -17.33 11.23 14.19
C ALA A 24 -17.64 9.77 13.81
N PRO A 25 -16.81 8.77 14.18
CA PRO A 25 -16.93 7.39 13.69
C PRO A 25 -18.19 6.66 14.17
N HIS A 26 -18.89 7.18 15.18
CA HIS A 26 -20.11 6.60 15.74
C HIS A 26 -21.39 7.29 15.28
N ILE A 27 -21.28 8.39 14.52
CA ILE A 27 -22.44 9.08 13.97
C ILE A 27 -22.88 8.36 12.69
N PRO A 28 -24.17 7.96 12.57
CA PRO A 28 -24.66 7.33 11.35
C PRO A 28 -24.50 8.21 10.12
N ASN A 29 -24.17 7.59 8.99
CA ASN A 29 -24.08 8.28 7.70
C ASN A 29 -25.47 8.73 7.23
N ASN A 30 -25.72 10.04 7.24
CA ASN A 30 -26.92 10.66 6.70
C ASN A 30 -26.63 12.13 6.32
N GLU A 31 -27.55 12.76 5.58
CA GLU A 31 -27.39 14.14 5.11
C GLU A 31 -27.13 15.15 6.24
N GLY A 32 -27.74 14.96 7.40
CA GLY A 32 -27.52 15.81 8.58
C GLY A 32 -26.08 15.72 9.10
N ALA A 33 -25.47 14.54 9.07
CA ALA A 33 -24.08 14.33 9.47
C ALA A 33 -23.08 14.98 8.50
N PHE A 34 -23.45 15.11 7.22
CA PHE A 34 -22.57 15.70 6.20
C PHE A 34 -22.73 17.22 6.09
N ARG A 35 -23.87 17.78 6.50
CA ARG A 35 -24.16 19.23 6.46
C ARG A 35 -23.05 20.15 7.01
N PRO A 36 -22.32 19.80 8.09
CA PRO A 36 -21.24 20.65 8.61
C PRO A 36 -19.96 20.64 7.74
N ILE A 37 -19.86 19.74 6.76
CA ILE A 37 -18.67 19.54 5.94
C ILE A 37 -18.85 20.28 4.62
N SER A 38 -17.97 21.25 4.36
CA SER A 38 -17.88 21.94 3.07
C SER A 38 -16.62 21.50 2.33
N VAL A 39 -16.76 21.11 1.06
CA VAL A 39 -15.65 20.67 0.21
C VAL A 39 -15.64 21.47 -1.07
N SER A 40 -14.49 22.06 -1.39
CA SER A 40 -14.25 22.80 -2.63
C SER A 40 -12.90 22.41 -3.24
N ALA A 41 -12.82 22.38 -4.57
CA ALA A 41 -11.56 22.22 -5.28
C ALA A 41 -11.56 23.11 -6.54
N PRO A 42 -10.40 23.68 -6.94
CA PRO A 42 -10.33 24.57 -8.09
C PRO A 42 -10.87 23.90 -9.35
N ASP A 43 -11.63 24.66 -10.13
CA ASP A 43 -12.24 24.17 -11.36
C ASP A 43 -11.18 23.72 -12.39
N GLY A 44 -11.38 22.56 -13.00
CA GLY A 44 -10.44 21.99 -13.96
C GLY A 44 -9.19 21.35 -13.32
N SER A 45 -9.06 21.38 -12.00
CA SER A 45 -7.98 20.67 -11.30
C SER A 45 -8.14 19.15 -11.37
N ILE A 46 -7.09 18.41 -11.01
CA ILE A 46 -7.10 16.95 -10.98
C ILE A 46 -8.16 16.37 -10.02
N LEU A 47 -8.62 17.15 -9.04
CA LEU A 47 -9.65 16.80 -8.07
C LEU A 47 -11.04 17.37 -8.41
N ASN A 48 -11.17 18.17 -9.47
CA ASN A 48 -12.43 18.73 -9.95
C ASN A 48 -12.38 18.93 -11.46
N CYS A 49 -12.18 17.83 -12.18
CA CYS A 49 -12.10 17.87 -13.64
C CYS A 49 -13.49 17.98 -14.28
N ARG A 50 -13.54 18.57 -15.48
CA ARG A 50 -14.76 18.72 -16.28
C ARG A 50 -14.78 17.74 -17.45
N ARG A 51 -15.99 17.37 -17.89
CA ARG A 51 -16.18 16.68 -19.18
C ARG A 51 -15.50 17.49 -20.30
N PRO A 52 -14.78 16.86 -21.26
CA PRO A 52 -14.68 15.42 -21.55
C PRO A 52 -13.40 14.76 -21.03
N VAL A 53 -12.78 15.27 -19.96
CA VAL A 53 -11.53 14.70 -19.42
C VAL A 53 -11.76 13.26 -18.91
N ALA A 54 -10.80 12.36 -19.17
CA ALA A 54 -10.91 10.95 -18.83
C ALA A 54 -10.70 10.68 -17.33
N VAL A 55 -11.56 9.81 -16.76
CA VAL A 55 -11.64 9.50 -15.31
C VAL A 55 -11.60 8.00 -14.99
N GLY A 56 -11.17 7.16 -15.95
CA GLY A 56 -11.20 5.69 -15.82
C GLY A 56 -10.28 5.13 -14.73
N ALA A 57 -9.16 5.78 -14.46
CA ALA A 57 -8.18 5.42 -13.43
C ALA A 57 -8.18 6.40 -12.25
N ARG A 58 -9.33 7.04 -11.98
CA ARG A 58 -9.47 8.08 -10.94
C ARG A 58 -9.07 7.62 -9.53
N HIS A 59 -9.23 6.34 -9.21
CA HIS A 59 -8.88 5.77 -7.90
C HIS A 59 -7.40 5.97 -7.54
N ILE A 60 -6.51 6.02 -8.56
CA ILE A 60 -5.07 6.27 -8.39
C ILE A 60 -4.82 7.59 -7.67
N ILE A 61 -5.66 8.61 -7.88
CA ILE A 61 -5.54 9.92 -7.22
C ILE A 61 -6.58 10.06 -6.11
N GLY A 62 -7.81 9.63 -6.38
CA GLY A 62 -8.92 9.81 -5.48
C GLY A 62 -8.76 9.12 -4.12
N HIS A 63 -8.12 7.95 -4.05
CA HIS A 63 -7.84 7.30 -2.76
C HIS A 63 -6.79 8.04 -1.93
N PHE A 64 -5.92 8.84 -2.57
CA PHE A 64 -4.94 9.64 -1.85
C PHE A 64 -5.56 10.82 -1.13
N VAL A 65 -6.79 11.26 -1.47
CA VAL A 65 -7.46 12.40 -0.81
C VAL A 65 -7.52 12.21 0.71
N SER A 66 -7.71 10.99 1.19
CA SER A 66 -7.76 10.69 2.62
C SER A 66 -6.47 11.01 3.37
N GLN A 67 -5.31 10.83 2.73
CA GLN A 67 -4.01 10.93 3.42
C GLN A 67 -3.60 12.35 3.81
N PRO A 68 -3.60 13.38 2.92
CA PRO A 68 -3.29 14.74 3.31
C PRO A 68 -4.32 15.28 4.31
N LEU A 69 -5.58 14.82 4.27
CA LEU A 69 -6.58 15.18 5.26
C LEU A 69 -6.26 14.60 6.64
N LEU A 70 -5.90 13.31 6.73
CA LEU A 70 -5.46 12.69 7.98
C LEU A 70 -4.19 13.35 8.51
N ASN A 71 -3.23 13.67 7.65
CA ASN A 71 -2.01 14.38 8.05
C ASN A 71 -2.30 15.80 8.56
N ALA A 72 -3.27 16.51 7.97
CA ALA A 72 -3.71 17.82 8.47
C ALA A 72 -4.44 17.69 9.82
N LEU A 73 -5.37 16.74 9.95
CA LEU A 73 -6.08 16.48 11.21
C LEU A 73 -5.14 16.02 12.32
N GLY A 74 -4.07 15.31 12.00
CA GLY A 74 -3.07 14.83 12.94
C GLY A 74 -2.35 15.95 13.70
N GLN A 75 -2.40 17.19 13.22
CA GLN A 75 -1.90 18.36 13.96
C GLN A 75 -2.78 18.71 15.18
N ALA A 76 -4.07 18.36 15.14
CA ALA A 76 -5.03 18.65 16.19
C ALA A 76 -5.52 17.40 16.95
N LEU A 77 -5.59 16.25 16.27
CA LEU A 77 -6.11 14.97 16.77
C LEU A 77 -5.14 13.82 16.45
N PRO A 78 -3.86 13.89 16.89
CA PRO A 78 -2.84 12.91 16.56
C PRO A 78 -3.21 11.47 16.96
N GLU A 79 -4.02 11.30 17.99
CA GLU A 79 -4.48 10.00 18.51
C GLU A 79 -5.64 9.39 17.71
N ARG A 80 -6.21 10.13 16.74
CA ARG A 80 -7.35 9.69 15.91
C ARG A 80 -7.01 9.47 14.44
N VAL A 81 -5.77 9.71 14.05
CA VAL A 81 -5.32 9.54 12.66
C VAL A 81 -4.36 8.37 12.55
N ILE A 82 -4.15 7.88 11.33
CA ILE A 82 -3.20 6.81 11.02
C ILE A 82 -2.04 7.38 10.22
N ALA A 83 -0.90 6.69 10.20
CA ALA A 83 0.18 6.99 9.26
C ALA A 83 -0.28 6.74 7.81
N ASP A 84 0.49 7.21 6.83
CA ASP A 84 0.18 6.93 5.42
C ASP A 84 0.17 5.40 5.18
N GLY A 85 -0.76 4.94 4.34
CA GLY A 85 -0.75 3.58 3.80
C GLY A 85 -0.30 3.54 2.34
N SER A 86 -0.35 2.34 1.74
CA SER A 86 -0.20 2.10 0.31
C SER A 86 -1.14 2.96 -0.56
N ALA A 87 -2.22 3.46 0.03
CA ALA A 87 -3.26 4.24 -0.65
C ALA A 87 -3.89 3.45 -1.80
N GLY A 88 -3.97 4.05 -2.98
CA GLY A 88 -4.61 3.54 -4.19
C GLY A 88 -4.46 2.02 -4.36
N LEU A 89 -5.60 1.36 -4.56
CA LEU A 89 -5.64 -0.03 -4.97
C LEU A 89 -4.81 -0.20 -6.23
N TRP A 90 -3.96 -1.21 -6.26
CA TRP A 90 -3.30 -1.58 -7.50
C TRP A 90 -4.29 -2.38 -8.34
N ILE A 91 -4.74 -1.77 -9.44
CA ILE A 91 -5.61 -2.45 -10.40
C ILE A 91 -4.74 -3.03 -11.51
N THR A 92 -4.75 -4.36 -11.62
CA THR A 92 -4.06 -5.11 -12.65
C THR A 92 -5.09 -5.60 -13.65
N MET A 93 -4.86 -5.34 -14.93
CA MET A 93 -5.72 -5.84 -15.99
C MET A 93 -4.91 -6.55 -17.07
N PHE A 94 -5.38 -7.73 -17.46
CA PHE A 94 -4.86 -8.52 -18.57
C PHE A 94 -5.92 -8.62 -19.66
N GLU A 95 -5.51 -8.40 -20.91
CA GLU A 95 -6.35 -8.52 -22.10
C GLU A 95 -5.61 -9.37 -23.15
N GLY A 96 -6.28 -10.28 -23.83
CA GLY A 96 -5.66 -11.10 -24.87
C GLY A 96 -6.61 -12.13 -25.48
N GLU A 97 -6.05 -13.04 -26.26
CA GLU A 97 -6.80 -14.11 -26.94
C GLU A 97 -6.54 -15.47 -26.28
N ARG A 98 -7.57 -16.32 -26.24
CA ARG A 98 -7.44 -17.73 -25.85
C ARG A 98 -6.98 -18.57 -27.03
N ASN A 99 -5.85 -19.26 -26.88
CA ASN A 99 -5.12 -20.02 -27.92
C ASN A 99 -5.95 -21.07 -28.70
N HIS A 100 -7.08 -21.53 -28.14
CA HIS A 100 -7.90 -22.60 -28.74
C HIS A 100 -9.27 -22.12 -29.25
N THR A 101 -9.81 -21.03 -28.70
CA THR A 101 -11.15 -20.53 -29.08
C THR A 101 -11.08 -19.25 -29.91
N GLY A 102 -9.96 -18.53 -29.89
CA GLY A 102 -9.83 -17.19 -30.46
C GLY A 102 -10.64 -16.14 -29.70
N GLU A 103 -11.30 -16.51 -28.60
CA GLU A 103 -12.10 -15.58 -27.80
C GLU A 103 -11.20 -14.60 -27.06
N ILE A 104 -11.62 -13.34 -27.06
CA ILE A 104 -10.98 -12.29 -26.28
C ILE A 104 -11.33 -12.48 -24.80
N PHE A 105 -10.32 -12.47 -23.95
CA PHE A 105 -10.49 -12.33 -22.51
C PHE A 105 -10.02 -10.95 -22.07
N ALA A 106 -10.74 -10.38 -21.10
CA ALA A 106 -10.31 -9.22 -20.34
C ALA A 106 -10.59 -9.50 -18.88
N TYR A 107 -9.56 -9.46 -18.03
CA TYR A 107 -9.71 -9.73 -16.61
C TYR A 107 -9.04 -8.64 -15.78
N VAL A 108 -9.76 -8.18 -14.76
CA VAL A 108 -9.31 -7.16 -13.83
C VAL A 108 -9.38 -7.71 -12.41
N PHE A 109 -8.31 -7.50 -11.65
CA PHE A 109 -8.32 -7.77 -10.22
C PHE A 109 -7.58 -6.67 -9.46
N PHE A 110 -7.85 -6.67 -8.15
CA PHE A 110 -7.35 -5.67 -7.23
C PHE A 110 -6.38 -6.31 -6.25
N SER A 111 -5.28 -5.62 -6.01
CA SER A 111 -4.31 -5.98 -5.00
C SER A 111 -4.08 -4.80 -4.06
N ALA A 112 -3.92 -5.11 -2.78
CA ALA A 112 -3.73 -4.13 -1.72
C ALA A 112 -2.33 -4.21 -1.12
N GLY A 113 -1.74 -3.05 -0.86
CA GLY A 113 -0.50 -2.95 -0.11
C GLY A 113 -0.74 -2.91 1.40
N GLY A 114 0.22 -2.37 2.13
CA GLY A 114 0.12 -2.21 3.58
C GLY A 114 -0.68 -0.97 4.00
N MET A 115 -1.58 -1.13 4.96
CA MET A 115 -2.20 0.01 5.65
C MET A 115 -1.18 0.72 6.54
N GLY A 116 -1.31 2.03 6.72
CA GLY A 116 -0.49 2.76 7.69
C GLY A 116 -0.74 2.31 9.12
N ALA A 117 0.29 2.42 9.96
CA ALA A 117 0.16 2.12 11.38
C ALA A 117 -0.82 3.06 12.09
N ARG A 118 -1.40 2.56 13.19
CA ARG A 118 -2.33 3.31 14.05
C ARG A 118 -1.58 3.78 15.29
N PRO A 119 -2.08 4.80 16.00
CA PRO A 119 -1.46 5.30 17.24
C PRO A 119 -1.43 4.28 18.37
N THR A 120 -2.13 3.14 18.23
CA THR A 120 -2.18 2.09 19.24
C THR A 120 -1.86 0.69 18.73
N ARG A 121 -1.70 0.50 17.41
CA ARG A 121 -1.56 -0.83 16.79
C ARG A 121 -0.85 -0.77 15.45
N ASP A 122 -0.18 -1.85 15.09
CA ASP A 122 0.41 -2.02 13.76
C ASP A 122 -0.63 -1.84 12.64
N GLY A 123 -0.17 -1.43 11.47
CA GLY A 123 -0.96 -1.38 10.25
C GLY A 123 -1.30 -2.77 9.76
N LEU A 124 -2.47 -2.91 9.15
CA LEU A 124 -2.90 -4.18 8.57
C LEU A 124 -2.14 -4.46 7.28
N SER A 125 -1.48 -5.61 7.20
CA SER A 125 -0.76 -6.06 5.99
C SER A 125 -1.75 -6.41 4.88
N ALA A 126 -1.38 -6.14 3.62
CA ALA A 126 -2.16 -6.51 2.45
C ALA A 126 -3.65 -6.13 2.49
N THR A 127 -3.97 -5.01 3.15
CA THR A 127 -5.34 -4.62 3.45
C THR A 127 -5.70 -3.36 2.69
N ALA A 128 -6.81 -3.44 1.97
CA ALA A 128 -7.31 -2.31 1.22
C ALA A 128 -7.80 -1.22 2.18
N PHE A 129 -7.21 -0.03 2.04
CA PHE A 129 -7.66 1.19 2.71
C PHE A 129 -7.29 2.37 1.82
N PRO A 130 -8.16 3.37 1.62
CA PRO A 130 -9.48 3.57 2.25
C PRO A 130 -10.66 2.75 1.67
N SER A 131 -10.45 1.90 0.66
CA SER A 131 -11.54 1.08 0.10
C SER A 131 -11.82 -0.17 0.91
N GLY A 132 -13.09 -0.54 1.10
CA GLY A 132 -13.50 -1.75 1.84
C GLY A 132 -13.53 -3.04 1.01
N ILE A 133 -12.62 -3.23 0.06
CA ILE A 133 -12.59 -4.46 -0.77
C ILE A 133 -11.61 -5.51 -0.21
N THR A 134 -11.88 -6.77 -0.49
CA THR A 134 -10.99 -7.88 -0.16
C THR A 134 -10.23 -8.36 -1.40
N GLY A 135 -9.03 -8.93 -1.18
CA GLY A 135 -8.28 -9.54 -2.27
C GLY A 135 -9.01 -10.74 -2.88
N VAL A 136 -8.89 -10.92 -4.19
CA VAL A 136 -9.47 -12.08 -4.91
C VAL A 136 -8.57 -13.32 -4.67
N PRO A 137 -9.10 -14.50 -4.31
CA PRO A 137 -8.31 -15.73 -4.19
C PRO A 137 -7.58 -16.10 -5.48
N ALA A 138 -6.43 -16.77 -5.36
CA ALA A 138 -5.65 -17.16 -6.54
C ALA A 138 -6.45 -18.11 -7.44
N GLU A 139 -7.13 -19.11 -6.85
CA GLU A 139 -7.90 -20.11 -7.60
C GLU A 139 -9.01 -19.45 -8.44
N VAL A 140 -9.64 -18.38 -7.92
CA VAL A 140 -10.66 -17.62 -8.65
C VAL A 140 -10.06 -16.89 -9.86
N ILE A 141 -8.88 -16.29 -9.71
CA ILE A 141 -8.17 -15.62 -10.82
C ILE A 141 -7.83 -16.64 -11.91
N GLU A 142 -7.23 -17.79 -11.53
CA GLU A 142 -6.81 -18.83 -12.47
C GLU A 142 -7.96 -19.56 -13.15
N THR A 143 -9.12 -19.63 -12.49
CA THR A 143 -10.34 -20.24 -13.07
C THR A 143 -10.99 -19.33 -14.11
N VAL A 144 -11.08 -18.03 -13.83
CA VAL A 144 -11.83 -17.09 -14.69
C VAL A 144 -10.98 -16.62 -15.87
N ALA A 145 -9.67 -16.47 -15.69
CA ALA A 145 -8.76 -15.95 -16.70
C ALA A 145 -7.58 -16.90 -16.95
N PRO A 146 -6.99 -16.90 -18.16
CA PRO A 146 -5.79 -17.68 -18.46
C PRO A 146 -4.54 -17.01 -17.87
N VAL A 147 -4.57 -16.75 -16.57
CA VAL A 147 -3.51 -16.12 -15.77
C VAL A 147 -3.13 -17.10 -14.69
N ARG A 148 -1.83 -17.36 -14.53
CA ARG A 148 -1.28 -18.20 -13.46
C ARG A 148 -0.60 -17.33 -12.40
N MET A 149 -0.87 -17.62 -11.12
CA MET A 149 -0.26 -17.01 -9.96
C MET A 149 0.89 -17.90 -9.46
N HIS A 150 2.12 -17.60 -9.88
CA HIS A 150 3.29 -18.36 -9.44
C HIS A 150 3.68 -18.10 -7.99
N LYS A 151 3.36 -16.89 -7.50
CA LYS A 151 3.74 -16.45 -6.15
C LYS A 151 2.73 -15.45 -5.64
N ARG A 152 2.39 -15.55 -4.35
CA ARG A 152 1.65 -14.52 -3.61
C ARG A 152 2.00 -14.61 -2.12
N GLU A 153 2.79 -13.66 -1.64
CA GLU A 153 3.23 -13.63 -0.25
C GLU A 153 3.26 -12.19 0.29
N LEU A 154 3.32 -12.06 1.62
CA LEU A 154 3.67 -10.79 2.24
C LEU A 154 5.13 -10.47 1.90
N ARG A 155 5.45 -9.20 1.67
CA ARG A 155 6.82 -8.77 1.41
C ARG A 155 7.49 -8.38 2.76
N PRO A 156 8.46 -9.17 3.27
CA PRO A 156 9.17 -8.82 4.50
C PRO A 156 9.82 -7.44 4.39
N ASP A 157 9.96 -6.75 5.53
CA ASP A 157 10.58 -5.42 5.66
C ASP A 157 9.91 -4.29 4.85
N SER A 158 8.76 -4.56 4.22
CA SER A 158 8.09 -3.57 3.38
C SER A 158 7.30 -2.54 4.18
N GLY A 159 6.83 -2.90 5.38
CA GLY A 159 6.13 -1.99 6.28
C GLY A 159 7.11 -1.06 6.99
N GLY A 160 6.75 0.22 7.06
CA GLY A 160 7.56 1.26 7.67
C GLY A 160 7.82 0.99 9.16
N PRO A 161 9.09 1.05 9.59
CA PRO A 161 9.43 0.88 11.00
C PRO A 161 8.76 1.92 11.89
N GLY A 162 8.31 1.50 13.07
CA GLY A 162 7.77 2.39 14.10
C GLY A 162 7.51 1.62 15.39
N LYS A 163 7.16 2.32 16.47
CA LYS A 163 6.62 1.66 17.67
C LYS A 163 5.48 0.73 17.28
N TYR A 164 4.63 1.25 16.39
CA TYR A 164 3.68 0.48 15.60
C TYR A 164 4.15 0.43 14.15
N ARG A 165 4.34 -0.79 13.64
CA ARG A 165 4.87 -1.03 12.29
C ARG A 165 3.77 -0.80 11.25
N GLY A 166 4.12 -0.21 10.10
CA GLY A 166 3.21 -0.18 8.96
C GLY A 166 2.86 -1.57 8.45
N GLY A 167 1.67 -1.74 7.86
CA GLY A 167 1.29 -2.99 7.22
C GLY A 167 2.29 -3.39 6.14
N LEU A 168 2.53 -4.68 5.98
CA LEU A 168 3.37 -5.17 4.88
C LEU A 168 2.60 -5.08 3.57
N GLY A 169 3.33 -4.79 2.50
CA GLY A 169 2.87 -5.03 1.14
C GLY A 169 2.90 -6.52 0.79
N GLN A 170 2.59 -6.82 -0.47
CA GLN A 170 2.65 -8.17 -1.02
C GLN A 170 3.60 -8.23 -2.21
N GLU A 171 4.09 -9.43 -2.51
CA GLU A 171 4.75 -9.74 -3.77
C GLU A 171 3.94 -10.80 -4.52
N MET A 172 3.62 -10.51 -5.78
CA MET A 172 2.84 -11.39 -6.66
C MET A 172 3.59 -11.62 -7.97
N VAL A 173 3.70 -12.87 -8.42
CA VAL A 173 4.30 -13.21 -9.72
C VAL A 173 3.24 -13.84 -10.60
N LEU A 174 2.99 -13.24 -11.76
CA LEU A 174 1.87 -13.57 -12.64
C LEU A 174 2.36 -13.86 -14.05
N GLU A 175 1.70 -14.79 -14.74
CA GLU A 175 1.94 -15.13 -16.14
C GLU A 175 0.62 -15.27 -16.89
N VAL A 176 0.53 -14.74 -18.11
CA VAL A 176 -0.58 -15.09 -19.02
C VAL A 176 -0.20 -16.37 -19.78
N ILE A 177 -0.96 -17.44 -19.57
CA ILE A 177 -0.60 -18.80 -19.99
C ILE A 177 -1.25 -19.22 -21.32
N THR A 178 -1.75 -18.28 -22.12
CA THR A 178 -2.33 -18.59 -23.43
C THR A 178 -1.26 -19.00 -24.45
N GLY A 179 0.00 -18.64 -24.25
CA GLY A 179 1.05 -18.84 -25.25
C GLY A 179 0.99 -17.83 -26.40
N LEU A 180 0.11 -16.84 -26.31
CA LEU A 180 0.00 -15.70 -27.23
C LEU A 180 0.39 -14.41 -26.51
N PRO A 181 0.79 -13.34 -27.24
CA PRO A 181 0.98 -12.03 -26.64
C PRO A 181 -0.29 -11.53 -25.94
N ALA A 182 -0.12 -10.84 -24.81
CA ALA A 182 -1.22 -10.27 -24.04
C ALA A 182 -0.90 -8.84 -23.61
N THR A 183 -1.93 -8.02 -23.42
CA THR A 183 -1.79 -6.67 -22.88
C THR A 183 -1.85 -6.70 -21.36
N HIS A 184 -0.87 -6.10 -20.71
CA HIS A 184 -0.86 -5.80 -19.28
C HIS A 184 -1.07 -4.31 -19.06
N SER A 185 -2.20 -3.96 -18.46
CA SER A 185 -2.56 -2.58 -18.12
C SER A 185 -2.31 -2.33 -16.63
N CYS A 186 -1.40 -1.39 -16.35
CA CYS A 186 -0.99 -1.03 -14.99
C CYS A 186 -1.70 0.25 -14.51
N MET A 187 -2.28 0.21 -13.32
CA MET A 187 -2.88 1.36 -12.64
C MET A 187 -2.34 1.43 -11.20
N TYR A 188 -1.05 1.75 -11.08
CA TYR A 188 -0.32 1.67 -9.83
C TYR A 188 0.25 3.02 -9.38
N ASP A 189 0.36 3.18 -8.06
CA ASP A 189 1.00 4.33 -7.40
C ASP A 189 1.89 3.86 -6.23
N ARG A 190 2.50 4.80 -5.48
CA ARG A 190 3.51 4.57 -4.42
C ARG A 190 4.78 3.87 -4.91
N THR A 191 5.11 3.98 -6.20
CA THR A 191 6.36 3.43 -6.75
C THR A 191 7.54 4.38 -6.69
N ARG A 192 7.29 5.69 -6.55
CA ARG A 192 8.31 6.73 -6.41
C ARG A 192 8.26 7.40 -5.04
N PHE A 193 7.06 7.67 -4.54
CA PHE A 193 6.85 8.29 -3.23
C PHE A 193 6.23 7.26 -2.29
N PRO A 194 7.02 6.65 -1.38
CA PRO A 194 6.50 5.64 -0.45
C PRO A 194 5.53 6.25 0.57
N ALA A 195 4.75 5.39 1.22
CA ALA A 195 3.93 5.77 2.36
C ALA A 195 4.83 6.33 3.47
N GLN A 196 4.53 7.54 3.95
CA GLN A 196 5.32 8.20 4.99
C GLN A 196 4.92 7.72 6.39
N GLY A 197 5.90 7.64 7.30
CA GLY A 197 5.61 7.41 8.70
C GLY A 197 5.06 8.67 9.39
N PHE A 198 4.60 8.52 10.63
CA PHE A 198 3.99 9.59 11.40
C PHE A 198 4.54 9.67 12.83
N LEU A 199 4.69 10.89 13.35
CA LEU A 199 5.23 11.21 14.69
C LEU A 199 6.53 10.45 15.05
N GLY A 200 7.48 10.36 14.12
CA GLY A 200 8.75 9.66 14.30
C GLY A 200 8.78 8.22 13.76
N GLY A 201 7.65 7.72 13.25
CA GLY A 201 7.64 6.52 12.42
C GLY A 201 8.34 6.74 11.08
N GLN A 202 8.89 5.68 10.52
CA GLN A 202 9.64 5.70 9.27
C GLN A 202 8.74 5.34 8.06
N PRO A 203 9.13 5.75 6.83
CA PRO A 203 8.42 5.39 5.61
C PRO A 203 8.42 3.88 5.34
N GLY A 204 7.37 3.38 4.69
CA GLY A 204 7.34 2.03 4.12
C GLY A 204 8.17 1.92 2.83
N GLN A 205 8.36 0.70 2.34
CA GLN A 205 9.02 0.47 1.05
C GLN A 205 8.09 0.83 -0.12
N PRO A 206 8.61 1.46 -1.19
CA PRO A 206 7.84 1.74 -2.38
C PRO A 206 7.44 0.45 -3.11
N GLY A 207 6.44 0.56 -3.98
CA GLY A 207 6.07 -0.52 -4.89
C GLY A 207 6.92 -0.56 -6.16
N ALA A 208 6.92 -1.69 -6.83
CA ALA A 208 7.52 -1.85 -8.15
C ALA A 208 6.72 -2.82 -9.03
N VAL A 209 6.78 -2.62 -10.33
CA VAL A 209 6.40 -3.61 -11.34
C VAL A 209 7.66 -4.00 -12.10
N ILE A 210 7.92 -5.30 -12.21
CA ILE A 210 9.16 -5.84 -12.78
C ILE A 210 8.77 -6.98 -13.73
N ARG A 211 9.27 -6.96 -14.95
CA ARG A 211 9.08 -8.08 -15.91
C ARG A 211 10.23 -9.06 -15.77
N SER A 212 10.03 -10.31 -16.20
CA SER A 212 11.05 -11.37 -16.10
C SER A 212 12.33 -11.10 -16.90
N ASP A 213 12.32 -10.13 -17.81
CA ASP A 213 13.50 -9.63 -18.54
C ASP A 213 14.29 -8.56 -17.76
N GLY A 214 13.91 -8.30 -16.51
CA GLY A 214 14.50 -7.28 -15.65
C GLY A 214 13.99 -5.86 -15.91
N THR A 215 13.08 -5.66 -16.88
CA THR A 215 12.59 -4.31 -17.18
C THR A 215 11.59 -3.81 -16.13
N HIS A 216 11.64 -2.50 -15.86
CA HIS A 216 10.75 -1.81 -14.93
C HIS A 216 9.76 -0.92 -15.70
N PRO A 217 8.60 -1.43 -16.12
CA PRO A 217 7.62 -0.63 -16.83
C PRO A 217 7.11 0.56 -16.00
N HIS A 218 6.72 1.65 -16.69
CA HIS A 218 6.02 2.75 -16.05
C HIS A 218 4.67 2.28 -15.43
N PRO A 219 4.43 2.55 -14.14
CA PRO A 219 3.35 1.94 -13.35
C PRO A 219 1.92 2.35 -13.74
N LYS A 220 1.76 3.26 -14.71
CA LYS A 220 0.49 3.83 -15.16
C LYS A 220 0.33 3.78 -16.68
N SER A 221 0.78 2.69 -17.30
CA SER A 221 0.72 2.49 -18.74
C SER A 221 0.28 1.08 -19.09
N LYS A 222 0.10 0.83 -20.39
CA LYS A 222 -0.15 -0.48 -20.97
C LYS A 222 1.10 -1.00 -21.68
N TYR A 223 1.30 -2.32 -21.63
CA TYR A 223 2.44 -3.01 -22.23
C TYR A 223 2.01 -4.34 -22.84
N THR A 224 2.76 -4.80 -23.83
CA THR A 224 2.62 -6.16 -24.35
C THR A 224 3.54 -7.10 -23.56
N LEU A 225 2.96 -8.14 -22.98
CA LEU A 225 3.67 -9.29 -22.46
C LEU A 225 3.82 -10.33 -23.57
N GLN A 226 5.04 -10.82 -23.74
CA GLN A 226 5.31 -11.91 -24.67
C GLN A 226 4.96 -13.26 -24.01
N PRO A 227 4.70 -14.32 -24.80
CA PRO A 227 4.48 -15.65 -24.25
C PRO A 227 5.55 -16.06 -23.24
N ARG A 228 5.14 -16.69 -22.13
CA ARG A 228 5.99 -17.14 -21.01
C ARG A 228 6.67 -16.02 -20.21
N GLN A 229 6.39 -14.76 -20.51
CA GLN A 229 6.90 -13.64 -19.73
C GLN A 229 6.09 -13.48 -18.45
N THR A 230 6.77 -13.38 -17.31
CA THR A 230 6.12 -13.10 -16.02
C THR A 230 6.23 -11.63 -15.65
N VAL A 231 5.28 -11.18 -14.84
CA VAL A 231 5.31 -9.87 -14.18
C VAL A 231 5.25 -10.04 -12.67
N THR A 232 6.22 -9.44 -12.00
CA THR A 232 6.31 -9.35 -10.54
C THR A 232 5.75 -8.00 -10.10
N LEU A 233 4.70 -8.05 -9.27
CA LEU A 233 4.11 -6.90 -8.61
C LEU A 233 4.59 -6.87 -7.16
N ARG A 234 5.42 -5.89 -6.82
CA ARG A 234 5.85 -5.61 -5.44
C ARG A 234 4.98 -4.47 -4.92
N LEU A 235 3.95 -4.76 -4.13
CA LEU A 235 3.00 -3.74 -3.65
C LEU A 235 3.58 -2.92 -2.50
N PRO A 236 3.42 -1.60 -2.43
CA PRO A 236 3.98 -0.76 -1.35
C PRO A 236 3.56 -1.22 0.06
N GLY A 237 4.42 -1.00 1.06
CA GLY A 237 4.02 -1.10 2.47
C GLY A 237 3.42 0.20 3.01
N GLY A 238 2.84 0.15 4.21
CA GLY A 238 2.37 1.34 4.94
C GLY A 238 3.49 1.98 5.75
N GLY A 239 3.33 3.23 6.17
CA GLY A 239 4.24 3.92 7.08
C GLY A 239 4.07 3.49 8.54
N GLY A 240 5.15 3.61 9.32
CA GLY A 240 5.15 3.34 10.76
C GLY A 240 4.61 4.51 11.59
N PHE A 241 4.34 4.25 12.88
CA PHE A 241 3.86 5.23 13.84
C PHE A 241 4.76 5.25 15.08
N TYR A 242 5.14 6.45 15.52
CA TYR A 242 6.15 6.68 16.57
C TYR A 242 7.52 6.07 16.29
N SER A 243 8.51 6.42 17.11
CA SER A 243 9.88 5.96 16.92
C SER A 243 9.99 4.42 16.96
N PRO A 244 10.68 3.79 16.00
CA PRO A 244 10.96 2.34 16.03
C PRO A 244 11.66 1.86 17.30
N LEU A 245 12.48 2.72 17.91
CA LEU A 245 13.26 2.39 19.11
C LEU A 245 12.38 2.26 20.37
N GLU A 246 11.12 2.70 20.29
CA GLU A 246 10.11 2.54 21.34
C GLU A 246 9.31 1.24 21.20
N ARG A 247 9.46 0.50 20.10
CA ARG A 247 8.79 -0.79 19.92
C ARG A 247 9.28 -1.76 20.99
N ASP A 248 8.37 -2.50 21.60
CA ASP A 248 8.73 -3.54 22.55
C ASP A 248 9.55 -4.64 21.84
N PRO A 249 10.79 -4.96 22.29
CA PRO A 249 11.65 -5.99 21.69
C PRO A 249 10.98 -7.34 21.52
N ALA A 250 10.07 -7.73 22.42
CA ALA A 250 9.32 -8.98 22.29
C ALA A 250 8.41 -8.98 21.05
N GLN A 251 7.86 -7.82 20.66
CA GLN A 251 7.08 -7.72 19.41
C GLN A 251 7.98 -7.81 18.18
N VAL A 252 9.19 -7.24 18.24
CA VAL A 252 10.17 -7.36 17.15
C VAL A 252 10.59 -8.81 16.96
N LEU A 253 10.89 -9.55 18.05
CA LEU A 253 11.17 -10.99 17.97
C LEU A 253 9.98 -11.76 17.37
N ARG A 254 8.74 -11.44 17.74
CA ARG A 254 7.56 -12.04 17.12
C ARG A 254 7.49 -11.76 15.62
N ASP A 255 7.70 -10.52 15.20
CA ASP A 255 7.70 -10.15 13.78
C ASP A 255 8.80 -10.91 13.00
N VAL A 256 9.99 -11.08 13.57
CA VAL A 256 11.08 -11.85 12.94
C VAL A 256 10.72 -13.33 12.82
N ARG A 257 10.16 -13.93 13.88
CA ARG A 257 9.68 -15.32 13.84
C ARG A 257 8.55 -15.54 12.84
N GLN A 258 7.73 -14.52 12.58
CA GLN A 258 6.65 -14.57 11.58
C GLN A 258 7.15 -14.23 10.16
N GLY A 259 8.43 -13.90 9.98
CA GLY A 259 9.00 -13.50 8.70
C GLY A 259 8.51 -12.13 8.21
N TYR A 260 7.97 -11.29 9.10
CA TYR A 260 7.50 -9.95 8.75
C TYR A 260 8.65 -8.95 8.67
N ILE A 261 9.65 -9.15 9.51
CA ILE A 261 10.86 -8.35 9.61
C ILE A 261 12.05 -9.31 9.51
N SER A 262 13.13 -8.92 8.83
CA SER A 262 14.38 -9.68 8.82
C SER A 262 15.21 -9.44 10.09
N PRO A 263 16.11 -10.36 10.48
CA PRO A 263 17.04 -10.12 11.59
C PRO A 263 17.88 -8.84 11.42
N GLU A 264 18.26 -8.53 10.19
CA GLU A 264 18.99 -7.31 9.83
C GLU A 264 18.14 -6.07 10.09
N ALA A 265 16.89 -6.06 9.63
CA ALA A 265 15.97 -4.97 9.89
C ALA A 265 15.62 -4.82 11.38
N ALA A 266 15.57 -5.91 12.15
CA ALA A 266 15.40 -5.87 13.60
C ALA A 266 16.54 -5.09 14.28
N ARG A 267 17.80 -5.35 13.88
CA ARG A 267 18.98 -4.64 14.36
C ARG A 267 19.02 -3.18 13.88
N ASP A 268 18.84 -2.96 12.59
CA ASP A 268 19.13 -1.67 11.96
C ASP A 268 18.03 -0.65 12.22
N ASN A 269 16.77 -1.08 12.20
CA ASN A 269 15.64 -0.16 12.35
C ASN A 269 15.13 -0.08 13.80
N TYR A 270 15.10 -1.18 14.53
CA TYR A 270 14.52 -1.24 15.89
C TYR A 270 15.55 -1.32 17.02
N GLY A 271 16.83 -1.50 16.66
CA GLY A 271 17.93 -1.70 17.59
C GLY A 271 17.83 -3.00 18.40
N VAL A 272 17.08 -4.00 17.93
CA VAL A 272 16.86 -5.26 18.66
C VAL A 272 17.80 -6.32 18.11
N ILE A 273 18.65 -6.84 18.97
CA ILE A 273 19.59 -7.92 18.63
C ILE A 273 18.95 -9.25 19.03
N ILE A 274 18.78 -10.12 18.03
CA ILE A 274 18.18 -11.44 18.22
C ILE A 274 19.27 -12.49 18.05
N ASP A 275 19.37 -13.39 19.03
CA ASP A 275 20.10 -14.64 18.88
C ASP A 275 19.22 -15.59 18.06
N LEU A 276 19.62 -15.88 16.81
CA LEU A 276 18.85 -16.70 15.89
C LEU A 276 18.91 -18.19 16.22
N GLU A 277 19.98 -18.65 16.89
CA GLU A 277 20.12 -20.06 17.28
C GLU A 277 19.20 -20.38 18.45
N GLN A 278 19.15 -19.48 19.43
CA GLN A 278 18.30 -19.64 20.63
C GLN A 278 16.89 -19.06 20.43
N GLY A 279 16.71 -18.22 19.42
CA GLY A 279 15.47 -17.48 19.18
C GLY A 279 15.14 -16.49 20.30
N THR A 280 16.14 -15.96 21.00
CA THR A 280 15.98 -15.07 22.17
C THR A 280 16.47 -13.66 21.85
N ILE A 281 16.09 -12.69 22.68
CA ILE A 281 16.57 -11.31 22.57
C ILE A 281 17.84 -11.19 23.40
N ASN A 282 18.91 -10.64 22.82
CA ASN A 282 20.08 -10.22 23.58
C ASN A 282 19.81 -8.83 24.17
N GLU A 283 19.38 -8.79 25.44
CA GLU A 283 18.96 -7.55 26.11
C GLU A 283 20.08 -6.51 26.19
N ARG A 284 21.30 -6.94 26.56
CA ARG A 284 22.45 -6.06 26.68
C ARG A 284 22.81 -5.45 25.33
N ALA A 285 22.96 -6.27 24.30
CA ALA A 285 23.31 -5.80 22.96
C ALA A 285 22.19 -4.93 22.36
N THR A 286 20.92 -5.23 22.67
CA THR A 286 19.77 -4.40 22.28
C THR A 286 19.83 -3.02 22.94
N ALA A 287 20.18 -2.92 24.23
CA ALA A 287 20.34 -1.64 24.91
C ALA A 287 21.48 -0.81 24.31
N GLU A 288 22.63 -1.44 24.07
CA GLU A 288 23.80 -0.81 23.44
C GLU A 288 23.47 -0.32 22.01
N GLN A 289 22.81 -1.16 21.20
CA GLN A 289 22.42 -0.81 19.83
C GLN A 289 21.40 0.33 19.80
N ARG A 290 20.40 0.33 20.68
CA ARG A 290 19.45 1.45 20.78
C ARG A 290 20.12 2.75 21.23
N ALA A 291 21.09 2.69 22.14
CA ALA A 291 21.86 3.87 22.53
C ALA A 291 22.66 4.43 21.34
N TYR A 292 23.32 3.55 20.58
CA TYR A 292 24.04 3.90 19.35
C TYR A 292 23.12 4.55 18.31
N LEU A 293 21.96 3.96 18.02
CA LEU A 293 21.01 4.50 17.04
C LEU A 293 20.42 5.86 17.47
N LYS A 294 20.18 6.07 18.77
CA LYS A 294 19.72 7.39 19.29
C LYS A 294 20.77 8.48 19.10
N GLN A 295 22.04 8.17 19.34
CA GLN A 295 23.14 9.14 19.19
C GLN A 295 23.37 9.53 17.73
N ASN A 296 23.34 8.56 16.81
CA ASN A 296 23.59 8.80 15.39
C ASN A 296 22.36 9.34 14.63
N GLY A 297 21.15 8.97 15.04
CA GLY A 297 19.90 9.47 14.43
C GLY A 297 19.57 10.92 14.80
N ALA A 298 20.16 11.48 15.85
CA ALA A 298 20.00 12.88 16.22
C ALA A 298 20.92 13.84 15.41
N GLN A 299 21.81 13.29 14.58
CA GLN A 299 22.79 14.04 13.79
C GLN A 299 22.43 14.15 12.29
N SER A 300 21.32 13.54 11.86
CA SER A 300 20.81 13.53 10.47
C SER A 300 19.46 14.25 10.36
#